data_AF-A0ABD6F2L2-F1
#
_entry.id   AF-A0ABD6F2L2-F1
#
_cell.length_a   1.000
_cell.length_b   1.000
_cell.length_c   1.000
_cell.angle_alpha   90.00
_cell.angle_beta   90.00
_cell.angle_gamma   90.00
#
_symmetry.space_group_name_H-M   'P 1'
#
loop_
_entity.id
_entity.type
_entity.pdbx_description
1 polymer ?
#
loop_
_entity_poly.entity_id
_entity_poly.type
_entity_poly.pdbx_seq_one_letter_code
_entity_poly.pdbx_strand_id
1 'polypeptide(L)'
;MDQAKADIAVRIVQRMAHARDDFAQFCANLTKEQWQDIVDSLKNFLNDVVKNLNSTDKISQISHRFGMHQVPKRNFGFKADFFSLMANALTTECVFLDAAAHQPTEAIEAWAELVGLMFTNVRDGYYEQVRQLRRASQNPCSPSASVGEPTFNENGYTSPKRIVPVRQGNRQRTSVEEG
;
A
#
# COMPACT_ATOMS: atom_id res chain seq x y z
N MET A 1 7.28 23.36 19.30
CA MET A 1 6.20 22.36 19.17
C MET A 1 6.65 21.12 18.39
N ASP A 2 7.68 21.21 17.54
CA ASP A 2 8.12 20.11 16.68
C ASP A 2 8.79 18.94 17.41
N GLN A 3 9.41 19.17 18.56
CA GLN A 3 10.01 18.12 19.39
C GLN A 3 8.95 17.15 19.93
N ALA A 4 7.87 17.65 20.52
CA ALA A 4 6.79 16.82 21.07
C ALA A 4 6.09 15.96 20.00
N LYS A 5 6.03 16.45 18.76
CA LYS A 5 5.50 15.72 17.60
C LYS A 5 6.49 14.73 16.99
N ALA A 6 7.80 14.94 17.16
CA ALA A 6 8.79 13.91 16.85
C ALA A 6 8.68 12.77 17.87
N ASP A 7 8.46 13.11 19.14
CA ASP A 7 8.37 12.14 20.21
C ASP A 7 7.08 11.29 20.13
N ILE A 8 5.93 11.86 19.75
CA ILE A 8 4.67 11.10 19.64
C ILE A 8 4.76 9.94 18.63
N ALA A 9 5.36 10.16 17.46
CA ALA A 9 5.49 9.11 16.45
C ALA A 9 6.37 7.95 16.96
N VAL A 10 7.48 8.27 17.62
CA VAL A 10 8.36 7.27 18.26
C VAL A 10 7.59 6.51 19.35
N ARG A 11 6.85 7.21 20.22
CA ARG A 11 6.05 6.59 21.29
C ARG A 11 4.98 5.65 20.73
N ILE A 12 4.31 6.02 19.64
CA ILE A 12 3.32 5.16 18.98
C ILE A 12 3.99 3.86 18.50
N VAL A 13 5.10 3.94 17.77
CA VAL A 13 5.78 2.75 17.25
C VAL A 13 6.32 1.87 18.39
N GLN A 14 6.87 2.48 19.45
CA GLN A 14 7.29 1.76 20.65
C GLN A 14 6.11 1.08 21.34
N ARG A 15 4.97 1.77 21.50
CA ARG A 15 3.75 1.19 22.06
C ARG A 15 3.25 0.00 21.25
N MET A 16 3.32 0.07 19.91
CA MET A 16 2.99 -1.07 19.06
C MET A 16 3.91 -2.27 19.35
N ALA A 17 5.22 -2.05 19.51
CA ALA A 17 6.18 -3.11 19.81
C ALA A 17 5.94 -3.72 21.20
N HIS A 18 5.59 -2.91 22.20
CA HIS A 18 5.20 -3.43 23.51
C HIS A 18 3.87 -4.17 23.52
N ALA A 19 2.93 -3.80 22.64
CA ALA A 19 1.60 -4.38 22.60
C ALA A 19 1.54 -5.73 21.87
N ARG A 20 2.44 -5.98 20.90
CA ARG A 20 2.45 -7.23 20.13
C ARG A 20 3.88 -7.68 19.79
N ASP A 21 4.20 -8.90 20.20
CA ASP A 21 5.51 -9.53 19.97
C ASP A 21 5.86 -9.67 18.48
N ASP A 22 4.89 -9.95 17.62
CA ASP A 22 5.16 -10.10 16.19
C ASP A 22 5.52 -8.76 15.51
N PHE A 23 5.03 -7.64 16.04
CA PHE A 23 5.49 -6.32 15.64
C PHE A 23 6.86 -6.00 16.24
N ALA A 24 7.13 -6.37 17.50
CA ALA A 24 8.45 -6.22 18.11
C ALA A 24 9.55 -6.94 17.32
N GLN A 25 9.28 -8.19 16.91
CA GLN A 25 10.19 -8.98 16.06
C GLN A 25 10.38 -8.34 14.69
N PHE A 26 9.31 -7.83 14.07
CA PHE A 26 9.41 -7.07 12.83
C PHE A 26 10.39 -5.89 12.99
N CYS A 27 10.24 -5.10 14.06
CA CYS A 27 11.09 -3.94 14.34
C CYS A 27 12.56 -4.34 14.62
N ALA A 28 12.80 -5.44 15.32
CA ALA A 28 14.14 -5.94 15.59
C ALA A 28 14.91 -6.36 14.33
N ASN A 29 14.20 -6.69 13.25
CA ASN A 29 14.78 -7.06 11.96
C ASN A 29 15.02 -5.87 11.02
N LEU A 30 14.63 -4.66 11.42
CA LEU A 30 14.82 -3.46 10.60
C LEU A 30 16.23 -2.90 10.76
N THR A 31 16.76 -2.33 9.68
CA THR A 31 17.92 -1.45 9.80
C THR A 31 17.52 -0.14 10.47
N LYS A 32 18.51 0.62 10.96
CA LYS A 32 18.28 1.93 11.56
C LYS A 32 17.57 2.89 10.59
N GLU A 33 17.92 2.84 9.32
CA GLU A 33 17.33 3.67 8.26
C GLU A 33 15.87 3.28 8.00
N GLN A 34 15.56 1.98 7.97
CA GLN A 34 14.19 1.49 7.80
C GLN A 34 13.30 1.85 8.99
N TRP A 35 13.83 1.71 10.21
CA TRP A 35 13.16 2.15 11.42
C TRP A 35 12.86 3.66 11.37
N GLN A 36 13.86 4.46 11.02
CA GLN A 36 13.71 5.91 10.91
C GLN A 36 12.67 6.28 9.84
N ASP A 37 12.66 5.61 8.68
CA ASP A 37 11.65 5.82 7.64
C ASP A 37 10.22 5.53 8.14
N ILE A 38 10.02 4.48 8.95
CA ILE A 38 8.70 4.20 9.55
C ILE A 38 8.27 5.35 10.46
N VAL A 39 9.15 5.78 11.36
CA VAL A 39 8.87 6.86 12.32
C VAL A 39 8.59 8.17 11.59
N ASP A 40 9.42 8.54 10.61
CA ASP A 40 9.26 9.78 9.85
C ASP A 40 8.02 9.74 8.95
N SER A 41 7.71 8.59 8.35
CA SER A 41 6.48 8.40 7.58
C SER A 41 5.25 8.63 8.45
N LEU A 42 5.21 8.06 9.66
CA LEU A 42 4.11 8.26 10.61
C LEU A 42 4.04 9.71 11.09
N LYS A 43 5.18 10.32 11.42
CA LYS A 43 5.26 11.72 11.84
C LYS A 43 4.71 12.67 10.78
N ASN A 44 5.10 12.48 9.51
CA ASN A 44 4.64 13.31 8.41
C ASN A 44 3.13 13.13 8.19
N PHE A 45 2.66 11.88 8.24
CA PHE A 45 1.23 11.58 8.16
C PHE A 45 0.41 12.30 9.25
N LEU A 46 0.83 12.19 10.51
CA LEU A 46 0.17 12.87 11.63
C LEU A 46 0.18 14.39 11.47
N ASN A 47 1.31 14.97 11.05
CA ASN A 47 1.41 16.41 10.82
C ASN A 47 0.47 16.88 9.70
N ASP A 48 0.38 16.14 8.60
CA ASP A 48 -0.48 16.50 7.48
C ASP A 48 -1.96 16.36 7.86
N VAL A 49 -2.34 15.34 8.62
CA VAL A 49 -3.70 15.23 9.16
C VAL A 49 -4.04 16.40 10.08
N VAL A 50 -3.17 16.72 11.05
CA VAL A 50 -3.40 17.81 12.01
C VAL A 50 -3.52 19.17 11.31
N LYS A 51 -2.78 19.40 10.22
CA LYS A 51 -2.89 20.63 9.40
C LYS A 51 -4.20 20.75 8.63
N ASN A 52 -4.91 19.64 8.42
CA ASN A 52 -6.10 19.55 7.57
C ASN A 52 -7.34 19.04 8.34
N LEU A 53 -7.38 19.21 9.68
CA LEU A 53 -8.49 18.72 10.53
C LEU A 53 -9.87 19.29 10.13
N ASN A 54 -9.89 20.42 9.44
CA ASN A 54 -11.11 21.06 8.94
C ASN A 54 -11.64 20.48 7.61
N SER A 55 -10.97 19.47 7.03
CA SER A 55 -11.38 18.89 5.74
C SER A 55 -11.26 17.36 5.75
N THR A 56 -12.41 16.71 5.95
CA THR A 56 -12.56 15.24 5.89
C THR A 56 -12.06 14.65 4.57
N ASP A 57 -12.30 15.32 3.44
CA ASP A 57 -11.83 14.86 2.12
C ASP A 57 -10.29 14.86 2.04
N LYS A 58 -9.64 15.91 2.59
CA LYS A 58 -8.18 15.98 2.63
C LYS A 58 -7.60 14.92 3.57
N ILE A 59 -8.19 14.72 4.75
CA ILE A 59 -7.78 13.65 5.67
C ILE A 59 -7.88 12.29 5.00
N SER A 60 -8.96 12.03 4.27
CA SER A 60 -9.17 10.78 3.52
C SER A 60 -8.10 10.60 2.45
N GLN A 61 -7.81 11.62 1.65
CA GLN A 61 -6.77 11.59 0.61
C GLN A 61 -5.37 11.35 1.20
N ILE A 62 -5.01 12.05 2.28
CA ILE A 62 -3.72 11.93 2.98
C ILE A 62 -3.58 10.50 3.55
N SER A 63 -4.62 10.00 4.21
CA SER A 63 -4.66 8.66 4.80
C SER A 63 -4.55 7.57 3.74
N HIS A 64 -5.26 7.72 2.64
CA HIS A 64 -5.19 6.80 1.51
C HIS A 64 -3.77 6.71 0.94
N ARG A 65 -3.14 7.86 0.67
CA ARG A 65 -1.74 7.92 0.19
C ARG A 65 -0.77 7.31 1.19
N PHE A 66 -0.95 7.58 2.49
CA PHE A 66 -0.11 6.96 3.52
C PHE A 66 -0.18 5.43 3.46
N GLY A 67 -1.37 4.86 3.31
CA GLY A 67 -1.58 3.42 3.14
C GLY A 67 -0.86 2.84 1.92
N MET A 68 -0.95 3.51 0.78
CA MET A 68 -0.23 3.11 -0.45
C MET A 68 1.29 3.05 -0.21
N HIS A 69 1.85 4.05 0.48
CA HIS A 69 3.29 4.15 0.76
C HIS A 69 3.81 3.08 1.74
N GLN A 70 2.93 2.37 2.46
CA GLN A 70 3.36 1.25 3.30
C GLN A 70 3.52 -0.05 2.52
N VAL A 71 3.00 -0.16 1.29
CA VAL A 71 3.04 -1.42 0.52
C VAL A 71 4.48 -1.92 0.24
N PRO A 72 5.46 -1.10 -0.13
CA PRO A 72 6.84 -1.56 -0.33
C PRO A 72 7.46 -2.18 0.93
N LYS A 73 6.98 -1.78 2.12
CA LYS A 73 7.48 -2.27 3.41
C LYS A 73 7.15 -3.74 3.69
N ARG A 74 6.23 -4.31 2.91
CA ARG A 74 5.94 -5.76 2.93
C ARG A 74 7.16 -6.60 2.60
N ASN A 75 8.08 -6.07 1.79
CA ASN A 75 9.30 -6.79 1.38
C ASN A 75 10.23 -7.08 2.56
N PHE A 76 10.09 -6.36 3.67
CA PHE A 76 10.83 -6.61 4.91
C PHE A 76 9.90 -7.01 6.07
N GLY A 77 8.71 -7.53 5.77
CA GLY A 77 7.85 -8.21 6.75
C GLY A 77 6.68 -7.39 7.30
N PHE A 78 6.39 -6.20 6.77
CA PHE A 78 5.23 -5.41 7.22
C PHE A 78 3.90 -6.12 6.88
N LYS A 79 3.02 -6.26 7.88
CA LYS A 79 1.70 -6.89 7.76
C LYS A 79 0.57 -5.86 7.82
N ALA A 80 -0.53 -6.11 7.10
CA ALA A 80 -1.72 -5.25 7.13
C ALA A 80 -2.35 -5.17 8.54
N ASP A 81 -2.26 -6.24 9.34
CA ASP A 81 -2.78 -6.28 10.72
C ASP A 81 -2.12 -5.23 11.63
N PHE A 82 -0.91 -4.77 11.28
CA PHE A 82 -0.23 -3.71 12.02
C PHE A 82 -0.96 -2.37 11.93
N PHE A 83 -1.85 -2.16 10.96
CA PHE A 83 -2.67 -0.95 10.91
C PHE A 83 -3.66 -0.88 12.06
N SER A 84 -4.30 -2.01 12.43
CA SER A 84 -5.19 -2.05 13.59
C SER A 84 -4.43 -1.77 14.88
N LEU A 85 -3.20 -2.30 14.98
CA LEU A 85 -2.31 -2.05 16.11
C LEU A 85 -1.87 -0.58 16.18
N MET A 86 -1.54 0.02 15.05
CA MET A 86 -1.13 1.42 14.94
C MET A 86 -2.28 2.37 15.30
N ALA A 87 -3.51 2.08 14.85
CA ALA A 87 -4.70 2.85 15.21
C ALA A 87 -4.89 2.90 16.74
N ASN A 88 -4.86 1.75 17.41
CA ASN A 88 -5.03 1.67 18.86
C ASN A 88 -3.91 2.40 19.61
N ALA A 89 -2.66 2.22 19.18
CA ALA A 89 -1.51 2.88 19.79
C ALA A 89 -1.59 4.41 19.61
N LEU A 90 -2.01 4.88 18.44
CA LEU A 90 -2.19 6.29 18.13
C LEU A 90 -3.29 6.90 18.99
N THR A 91 -4.49 6.31 19.04
CA THR A 91 -5.58 6.81 19.89
C THR A 91 -5.13 6.94 21.34
N THR A 92 -4.44 5.91 21.88
CA THR A 92 -3.95 5.91 23.26
C THR A 92 -2.95 7.05 23.52
N GLU A 93 -1.95 7.18 22.65
CA GLU A 93 -0.91 8.20 22.80
C GLU A 93 -1.44 9.63 22.62
N CYS A 94 -2.40 9.83 21.71
CA CYS A 94 -3.06 11.12 21.52
C CYS A 94 -3.97 11.48 22.69
N VAL A 95 -4.71 10.52 23.26
CA VAL A 95 -5.51 10.74 24.48
C VAL A 95 -4.60 11.09 25.67
N PHE A 96 -3.47 10.41 25.84
CA PHE A 96 -2.52 10.75 26.91
C PHE A 96 -1.89 12.13 26.74
N LEU A 97 -1.64 12.55 25.49
CA LEU A 97 -1.18 13.91 25.22
C LEU A 97 -2.26 14.95 25.55
N ASP A 98 -3.53 14.60 25.31
CA ASP A 98 -4.70 15.48 25.51
C ASP A 98 -5.26 15.46 26.94
N ALA A 99 -4.83 14.52 27.77
CA ALA A 99 -5.28 14.34 29.15
C ALA A 99 -5.01 15.56 30.07
N ALA A 100 -4.16 16.50 29.64
CA ALA A 100 -3.92 17.76 30.33
C ALA A 100 -4.91 18.88 29.95
N ALA A 101 -5.73 18.69 28.90
CA ALA A 101 -6.59 19.72 28.33
C ALA A 101 -8.09 19.36 28.36
N HIS A 102 -8.43 18.09 28.12
CA HIS A 102 -9.82 17.63 28.03
C HIS A 102 -10.10 16.45 28.96
N GLN A 103 -11.39 16.21 29.26
CA GLN A 103 -11.80 15.04 30.02
C GLN A 103 -11.47 13.76 29.23
N PRO A 104 -10.97 12.69 29.88
CA PRO A 104 -10.53 11.47 29.19
C PRO A 104 -11.60 10.87 28.28
N THR A 105 -12.87 10.88 28.70
CA THR A 105 -13.99 10.29 27.94
C THR A 105 -14.22 11.01 26.62
N GLU A 106 -14.30 12.35 26.66
CA GLU A 106 -14.51 13.18 25.46
C GLU A 106 -13.32 13.11 24.51
N ALA A 107 -12.09 13.11 25.05
CA ALA A 107 -10.88 12.96 24.26
C ALA A 107 -10.83 11.59 23.55
N ILE A 108 -11.16 10.50 24.26
CA ILE A 108 -11.18 9.16 23.67
C ILE A 108 -12.17 9.08 22.51
N GLU A 109 -13.38 9.59 22.69
CA GLU A 109 -14.42 9.58 21.65
C GLU A 109 -13.95 10.35 20.40
N ALA A 110 -13.48 11.59 20.57
CA ALA A 110 -13.01 12.42 19.45
C ALA A 110 -11.82 11.78 18.70
N TRP A 111 -10.83 11.27 19.43
CA TRP A 111 -9.68 10.61 18.81
C TRP A 111 -10.06 9.28 18.15
N ALA A 112 -10.99 8.51 18.71
CA ALA A 112 -11.47 7.27 18.10
C ALA A 112 -12.19 7.53 16.77
N GLU A 113 -13.02 8.58 16.68
CA GLU A 113 -13.69 8.97 15.44
C GLU A 113 -12.69 9.37 14.34
N LEU A 114 -11.74 10.26 14.67
CA LEU A 114 -10.72 10.71 13.73
C LEU A 114 -9.85 9.55 13.25
N VAL A 115 -9.39 8.70 14.17
CA VAL A 115 -8.57 7.53 13.85
C VAL A 115 -9.35 6.50 13.03
N GLY A 116 -10.64 6.32 13.31
CA GLY A 116 -11.54 5.47 12.52
C GLY A 116 -11.62 5.93 11.07
N LEU A 117 -11.83 7.23 10.84
CA LEU A 117 -11.80 7.83 9.50
C LEU A 117 -10.44 7.62 8.82
N MET A 118 -9.34 7.93 9.51
CA MET A 118 -8.00 7.76 8.98
C MET A 118 -7.73 6.32 8.56
N PHE A 119 -7.89 5.36 9.47
CA PHE A 119 -7.45 3.98 9.25
C PHE A 119 -8.36 3.16 8.34
N THR A 120 -9.60 3.57 8.15
CA THR A 120 -10.44 3.05 7.06
C THR A 120 -9.78 3.38 5.71
N ASN A 121 -9.47 4.66 5.47
CA ASN A 121 -8.82 5.12 4.24
C ASN A 121 -7.39 4.58 4.07
N VAL A 122 -6.61 4.44 5.16
CA VAL A 122 -5.27 3.82 5.12
C VAL A 122 -5.34 2.40 4.59
N ARG A 123 -6.28 1.58 5.08
CA ARG A 123 -6.44 0.20 4.61
C ARG A 123 -6.87 0.16 3.15
N ASP A 124 -7.80 1.03 2.75
CA ASP A 124 -8.27 1.11 1.38
C ASP A 124 -7.13 1.39 0.40
N GLY A 125 -6.31 2.41 0.69
CA GLY A 125 -5.15 2.75 -0.14
C GLY A 125 -4.08 1.66 -0.16
N TYR A 126 -3.83 1.00 0.97
CA TYR A 126 -2.91 -0.13 1.03
C TYR A 126 -3.37 -1.27 0.11
N TYR A 127 -4.63 -1.69 0.23
CA TYR A 127 -5.16 -2.78 -0.59
C TYR A 127 -5.29 -2.39 -2.06
N GLU A 128 -5.61 -1.14 -2.37
CA GLU A 128 -5.61 -0.65 -3.75
C GLU A 128 -4.24 -0.80 -4.40
N GLN A 129 -3.19 -0.28 -3.76
CA GLN A 129 -1.84 -0.35 -4.28
C GLN A 129 -1.36 -1.81 -4.41
N VAL A 130 -1.72 -2.69 -3.47
CA VAL A 130 -1.45 -4.14 -3.59
C VAL A 130 -2.14 -4.73 -4.84
N ARG A 131 -3.39 -4.37 -5.13
CA ARG A 131 -4.10 -4.83 -6.33
C ARG A 131 -3.46 -4.29 -7.61
N GLN A 132 -3.05 -3.03 -7.62
CA GLN A 132 -2.39 -2.41 -8.76
C GLN A 132 -1.07 -3.11 -9.10
N LEU A 133 -0.24 -3.43 -8.10
CA LEU A 133 1.03 -4.16 -8.31
C LEU A 133 0.81 -5.56 -8.89
N ARG A 134 -0.23 -6.27 -8.45
CA ARG A 134 -0.59 -7.59 -9.03
C ARG A 134 -0.95 -7.47 -10.50
N ARG A 135 -1.77 -6.49 -10.88
CA ARG A 135 -2.14 -6.23 -12.28
C ARG A 135 -0.93 -5.86 -13.15
N ALA A 136 -0.03 -5.03 -12.63
CA ALA A 136 1.21 -4.66 -13.32
C ALA A 136 2.11 -5.88 -13.57
N SER A 137 2.22 -6.79 -12.60
CA SER A 137 2.99 -8.04 -12.75
C SER A 137 2.35 -9.06 -13.70
N GLN A 138 1.04 -8.94 -13.98
CA GLN A 138 0.28 -9.85 -14.85
C GLN A 138 0.30 -9.45 -16.33
N ASN A 139 0.89 -8.30 -16.68
CA ASN A 139 1.08 -7.88 -18.08
C ASN A 139 2.58 -7.72 -18.47
N PRO A 140 3.37 -8.81 -18.63
CA PRO A 140 4.74 -8.71 -19.12
C PRO A 140 4.85 -8.48 -20.64
N CYS A 141 3.76 -8.38 -21.40
CA CYS A 141 3.83 -8.43 -22.86
C CYS A 141 2.76 -7.55 -23.53
N SER A 142 3.13 -6.31 -23.86
CA SER A 142 2.77 -5.80 -25.18
C SER A 142 3.89 -6.24 -26.10
N PRO A 143 3.64 -7.09 -27.12
CA PRO A 143 4.63 -7.31 -28.17
C PRO A 143 5.00 -5.94 -28.72
N SER A 144 6.27 -5.59 -28.65
CA SER A 144 6.83 -4.58 -29.55
C SER A 144 6.40 -4.98 -30.95
N ALA A 145 5.44 -4.26 -31.51
CA ALA A 145 5.15 -4.37 -32.92
C ALA A 145 6.43 -3.90 -33.62
N SER A 146 7.27 -4.86 -34.00
CA SER A 146 8.33 -4.62 -34.96
C SER A 146 7.65 -4.05 -36.20
N VAL A 147 7.76 -2.74 -36.39
CA VAL A 147 7.36 -2.07 -37.61
C VAL A 147 8.23 -2.68 -38.71
N GLY A 148 7.68 -3.64 -39.43
CA GLY A 148 8.33 -4.19 -40.62
C GLY A 148 8.48 -3.07 -41.63
N GLU A 149 9.69 -2.94 -42.19
CA GLU A 149 10.02 -2.02 -43.27
C GLU A 149 8.96 -2.02 -44.38
N PRO A 150 8.57 -0.84 -44.90
CA PRO A 150 7.66 -0.76 -46.03
C PRO A 150 8.41 -1.15 -47.31
N THR A 151 8.16 -2.35 -47.84
CA THR A 151 8.56 -2.69 -49.22
C THR A 151 7.62 -1.98 -50.19
N PHE A 152 8.13 -0.99 -50.91
CA PHE A 152 7.43 -0.28 -51.98
C PHE A 152 7.24 -1.21 -53.19
N ASN A 153 6.01 -1.38 -53.66
CA ASN A 153 5.72 -1.93 -54.99
C ASN A 153 4.82 -0.98 -55.78
N GLU A 154 5.12 -0.83 -57.07
CA GLU A 154 4.70 0.30 -57.92
C GLU A 154 3.24 0.24 -58.43
N ASN A 155 2.37 -0.59 -57.85
CA ASN A 155 1.00 -0.78 -58.32
C ASN A 155 0.00 -0.64 -57.16
N GLY A 156 -0.50 0.58 -56.97
CA GLY A 156 -1.28 1.01 -55.80
C GLY A 156 -2.66 0.36 -55.62
N TYR A 157 -2.71 -0.80 -54.96
CA TYR A 157 -3.93 -1.33 -54.32
C TYR A 157 -3.62 -2.01 -52.99
N THR A 158 -4.23 -1.52 -51.90
CA THR A 158 -4.15 -2.15 -50.57
C THR A 158 -5.34 -3.11 -50.37
N SER A 159 -5.09 -4.41 -50.17
CA SER A 159 -6.11 -5.37 -49.72
C SER A 159 -6.07 -5.56 -48.20
N PRO A 160 -7.21 -5.67 -47.49
CA PRO A 160 -7.22 -5.97 -46.06
C PRO A 160 -6.78 -7.42 -45.79
N LYS A 161 -5.83 -7.61 -44.87
CA LYS A 161 -5.38 -8.95 -44.45
C LYS A 161 -6.48 -9.65 -43.63
N ARG A 162 -6.92 -10.80 -44.14
CA ARG A 162 -7.82 -11.75 -43.49
C ARG A 162 -7.14 -12.37 -42.27
N ILE A 163 -7.77 -12.24 -41.10
CA ILE A 163 -7.37 -12.95 -39.86
C ILE A 163 -7.64 -14.44 -40.08
N VAL A 164 -6.60 -15.27 -40.03
CA VAL A 164 -6.72 -16.74 -39.98
C VAL A 164 -6.53 -17.20 -38.52
N PRO A 165 -7.46 -17.97 -37.94
CA PRO A 165 -7.27 -18.53 -36.62
C PRO A 165 -6.26 -19.68 -36.66
N VAL A 166 -5.34 -19.69 -35.69
CA VAL A 166 -4.37 -20.76 -35.45
C VAL A 166 -5.11 -22.06 -35.09
N ARG A 167 -4.88 -23.12 -35.88
CA ARG A 167 -5.32 -24.50 -35.58
C ARG A 167 -4.61 -25.02 -34.32
N GLN A 168 -5.39 -25.44 -33.33
CA GLN A 168 -4.91 -26.26 -32.21
C GLN A 168 -4.44 -27.63 -32.72
N GLY A 169 -3.23 -28.03 -32.33
CA GLY A 169 -2.64 -29.33 -32.67
C GLY A 169 -3.30 -30.48 -31.92
N ASN A 170 -3.80 -31.45 -32.66
CA ASN A 170 -4.32 -32.71 -32.12
C ASN A 170 -3.18 -33.72 -31.98
N ARG A 171 -2.93 -34.17 -30.74
CA ARG A 171 -1.96 -35.21 -30.39
C ARG A 171 -2.62 -36.58 -30.60
N GLN A 172 -2.37 -37.24 -31.73
CA GLN A 172 -2.69 -38.67 -31.87
C GLN A 172 -1.51 -39.52 -31.41
N ARG A 173 -1.83 -40.43 -30.49
CA ARG A 173 -0.96 -41.41 -29.86
C ARG A 173 -0.89 -42.62 -30.79
N THR A 174 0.30 -42.95 -31.28
CA THR A 174 0.57 -44.16 -32.05
C THR A 174 0.73 -45.35 -31.12
N SER A 175 0.07 -46.46 -31.42
CA SER A 175 0.44 -47.79 -30.93
C SER A 175 0.03 -48.80 -31.99
N VAL A 176 1.03 -49.21 -32.77
CA VAL A 176 1.15 -50.45 -33.54
C VAL A 176 2.55 -50.92 -33.15
N GLU A 177 2.73 -52.09 -32.53
CA GLU A 177 2.97 -53.33 -33.27
C GLU A 177 2.74 -54.59 -32.44
N GLU A 178 2.56 -55.65 -33.21
CA GLU A 178 2.19 -57.03 -32.94
C GLU A 178 3.28 -57.88 -32.28
N GLY A 179 2.84 -59.02 -31.75
CA GLY A 179 3.64 -60.14 -31.26
C GLY A 179 2.74 -61.19 -30.62
#